data_AF-A0A8B3DBR2-F1
#
_entry.id   AF-A0A8B3DBR2-F1
#
_cell.length_a   1.000
_cell.length_b   1.000
_cell.length_c   1.000
_cell.angle_alpha   90.00
_cell.angle_beta   90.00
_cell.angle_gamma   90.00
#
_symmetry.space_group_name_H-M   'P 1'
#
loop_
_entity.id
_entity.type
_entity.pdbx_description
1 polymer ?
#
loop_
_entity_poly.entity_id
_entity_poly.type
_entity_poly.pdbx_seq_one_letter_code
_entity_poly.pdbx_strand_id
1 'polypeptide(L)' 'MSYLSIQIPISSIDEALHLQNVASLNIAKYRDNQVEGQEAYQINLIRIWRDVHSQAGIALNKFASEMKG' A
#
# COMPACT_ATOMS: atom_id res chain seq x y z
N MET A 1 -3.33 13.15 17.03
CA MET A 1 -2.09 12.88 16.28
C MET A 1 -2.42 12.96 14.80
N SER A 2 -1.81 13.90 14.06
CA SER A 2 -1.92 13.89 12.59
C SER A 2 -1.07 12.72 12.08
N TYR A 3 -1.68 11.84 11.31
CA TYR A 3 -0.98 10.71 10.72
C TYR A 3 -0.31 11.18 9.42
N LEU A 4 0.93 10.73 9.19
CA LEU A 4 1.54 10.85 7.87
C LEU A 4 0.74 9.95 6.91
N SER A 5 -0.15 10.55 6.12
CA SER A 5 -0.71 9.90 4.94
C SER A 5 0.16 10.29 3.76
N ILE A 6 0.67 9.29 3.04
CA ILE A 6 1.51 9.50 1.87
C ILE A 6 0.56 9.44 0.68
N GLN A 7 0.34 10.56 0.00
CA GLN A 7 -0.37 10.53 -1.28
C GLN A 7 0.60 10.11 -2.38
N ILE A 8 0.28 9.00 -3.04
CA ILE A 8 1.05 8.50 -4.18
C ILE A 8 0.28 8.85 -5.46
N PRO A 9 0.85 9.67 -6.36
CA PRO A 9 0.28 9.86 -7.69
C PRO A 9 0.41 8.53 -8.46
N ILE A 10 -0.71 8.00 -8.93
CA ILE A 10 -0.77 6.75 -9.71
C ILE A 10 -1.39 7.07 -11.06
N SER A 11 -0.62 6.82 -12.11
CA SER A 11 -0.90 7.30 -13.47
C SER A 11 -1.31 6.20 -14.45
N SER A 12 -1.10 4.92 -14.10
CA SER A 12 -1.40 3.78 -14.96
C SER A 12 -1.85 2.55 -14.18
N ILE A 13 -2.49 1.61 -14.90
CA ILE A 13 -2.89 0.29 -14.36
C ILE A 13 -1.65 -0.48 -13.89
N ASP A 14 -0.58 -0.50 -14.69
CA ASP A 14 0.64 -1.24 -14.36
C ASP A 14 1.30 -0.72 -13.08
N GLU A 15 1.34 0.60 -12.91
CA GLU A 15 1.84 1.24 -11.69
C GLU A 15 0.98 0.88 -10.47
N ALA A 16 -0.36 0.90 -10.64
CA ALA A 16 -1.29 0.53 -9.57
C ALA A 16 -1.14 -0.95 -9.16
N LEU A 17 -1.05 -1.87 -10.13
CA LEU A 17 -0.82 -3.29 -9.86
C LEU A 17 0.53 -3.52 -9.16
N HIS A 18 1.58 -2.86 -9.65
CA HIS A 18 2.90 -2.97 -9.06
C HIS A 18 2.90 -2.51 -7.59
N LEU A 19 2.33 -1.35 -7.30
CA LEU A 19 2.25 -0.81 -5.94
C LEU A 19 1.43 -1.70 -5.01
N GLN A 20 0.30 -2.23 -5.48
CA GLN A 20 -0.54 -3.13 -4.68
C GLN A 20 0.21 -4.42 -4.31
N ASN A 21 1.00 -4.97 -5.25
CA ASN A 21 1.83 -6.16 -5.02
C ASN A 21 2.98 -5.86 -4.05
N VAL A 22 3.72 -4.77 -4.27
CA VAL A 22 4.82 -4.36 -3.39
C VAL A 22 4.33 -4.11 -1.96
N ALA A 23 3.17 -3.47 -1.81
CA ALA A 23 2.56 -3.24 -0.52
C ALA A 23 2.19 -4.55 0.19
N SER A 24 1.58 -5.48 -0.53
CA SER A 24 1.23 -6.81 0.01
C SER A 24 2.45 -7.57 0.52
N LEU A 25 3.54 -7.56 -0.26
CA LEU A 25 4.81 -8.20 0.12
C LEU A 25 5.42 -7.58 1.38
N ASN A 26 5.42 -6.25 1.47
CA ASN A 26 5.98 -5.57 2.64
C ASN A 26 5.12 -5.77 3.90
N ILE A 27 3.79 -5.77 3.78
CA ILE A 27 2.90 -6.08 4.90
C ILE A 27 3.21 -7.48 5.44
N ALA A 28 3.29 -8.49 4.56
CA ALA A 28 3.62 -9.85 4.94
C ALA A 28 5.02 -9.92 5.59
N LYS A 29 6.03 -9.28 4.98
CA LYS A 29 7.39 -9.22 5.50
C LYS A 29 7.43 -8.75 6.96
N TYR A 30 6.80 -7.63 7.29
CA TYR A 30 6.84 -7.07 8.65
C TYR A 30 5.95 -7.83 9.63
N ARG A 31 4.84 -8.41 9.16
CA ARG A 31 3.96 -9.22 10.00
C ARG A 31 4.61 -10.55 10.38
N ASP A 32 5.26 -11.19 9.40
CA ASP A 32 5.73 -12.57 9.53
C ASP A 32 7.18 -12.65 10.05
N ASN A 33 7.93 -11.53 9.98
CA ASN A 33 9.32 -11.44 10.48
C ASN A 33 9.43 -10.32 11.52
N GLN A 34 8.85 -10.55 12.70
CA GLN A 34 8.96 -9.59 13.80
C GLN A 34 10.41 -9.48 14.28
N VAL A 35 10.85 -8.25 14.52
CA VAL A 35 12.19 -7.95 15.04
C VAL A 35 12.03 -7.43 16.46
N GLU A 36 12.64 -8.14 17.41
CA GLU A 36 12.58 -7.79 18.83
C GLU A 36 13.05 -6.34 19.07
N GLY A 37 12.25 -5.58 19.80
CA GLY A 37 12.51 -4.16 20.09
C GLY A 37 12.16 -3.21 18.95
N GLN A 38 11.57 -3.70 17.84
CA GLN A 38 11.15 -2.89 16.68
C GLN A 38 9.65 -3.03 16.38
N GLU A 39 8.86 -3.62 17.27
CA GLU A 39 7.46 -3.98 17.03
C GLU A 39 6.62 -2.74 16.70
N ALA A 40 6.79 -1.65 17.45
CA ALA A 40 6.08 -0.39 17.22
C ALA A 40 6.45 0.22 15.86
N TYR A 41 7.72 0.11 15.45
CA TYR A 41 8.18 0.58 14.15
C TYR A 41 7.61 -0.27 13.01
N GLN A 42 7.64 -1.60 13.15
CA GLN A 42 7.07 -2.53 12.17
C GLN A 42 5.54 -2.34 12.03
N ILE A 43 4.82 -2.09 13.12
CA ILE A 43 3.38 -1.74 13.07
C ILE A 43 3.15 -0.46 12.27
N ASN A 44 3.97 0.58 12.48
CA ASN A 44 3.86 1.81 11.71
C ASN A 44 4.15 1.58 10.21
N LEU A 45 5.15 0.76 9.87
CA LEU A 45 5.44 0.40 8.49
C LEU A 45 4.28 -0.38 7.85
N ILE A 46 3.71 -1.36 8.56
CA ILE A 46 2.51 -2.09 8.09
C ILE A 46 1.36 -1.12 7.82
N ARG A 47 1.15 -0.12 8.69
CA ARG A 47 0.11 0.90 8.49
C ARG A 47 0.35 1.71 7.22
N ILE A 48 1.59 2.15 6.98
CA ILE A 48 1.95 2.89 5.76
C ILE A 48 1.69 2.03 4.53
N TRP A 49 2.14 0.77 4.52
CA TRP A 49 1.92 -0.11 3.36
C TRP A 49 0.44 -0.44 3.14
N ARG A 50 -0.39 -0.50 4.19
CA ARG A 50 -1.85 -0.62 4.03
C ARG A 50 -2.47 0.61 3.35
N ASP A 51 -1.98 1.82 3.65
CA ASP A 51 -2.42 3.05 2.96
C ASP A 51 -2.05 2.99 1.47
N VAL A 52 -0.80 2.60 1.15
CA VAL A 52 -0.35 2.40 -0.25
C VAL A 52 -1.19 1.35 -0.97
N HIS A 53 -1.44 0.20 -0.34
CA HIS A 53 -2.27 -0.86 -0.92
C HIS A 53 -3.69 -0.37 -1.22
N SER A 54 -4.27 0.43 -0.32
CA SER A 54 -5.60 1.03 -0.49
C SER A 54 -5.63 2.00 -1.67
N GLN A 55 -4.68 2.94 -1.73
CA GLN A 55 -4.59 3.91 -2.83
C GLN A 55 -4.42 3.23 -4.19
N ALA A 56 -3.56 2.21 -4.27
CA ALA A 56 -3.40 1.40 -5.47
C ALA A 56 -4.68 0.65 -5.87
N GLY A 57 -5.41 0.08 -4.91
CA GLY A 57 -6.70 -0.57 -5.16
C GLY A 57 -7.78 0.40 -5.67
N ILE A 58 -7.83 1.62 -5.12
CA ILE A 58 -8.73 2.67 -5.59
C ILE A 58 -8.38 3.06 -7.04
N ALA A 59 -7.10 3.24 -7.36
CA ALA A 59 -6.65 3.55 -8.71
C ALA A 59 -7.00 2.44 -9.71
N LEU A 60 -6.81 1.16 -9.34
CA LEU A 60 -7.20 0.02 -10.18
C LEU A 60 -8.70 0.02 -10.50
N ASN A 61 -9.54 0.23 -9.49
CA ASN A 61 -10.98 0.30 -9.68
C ASN A 61 -11.39 1.46 -10.61
N LYS A 62 -10.71 2.61 -10.47
CA LYS A 62 -10.92 3.77 -11.36
C LYS A 62 -10.57 3.41 -12.80
N PHE A 63 -9.37 2.92 -13.08
CA PHE A 63 -8.97 2.56 -14.44
C PHE A 63 -9.86 1.45 -15.03
N ALA A 64 -10.24 0.45 -14.24
CA ALA A 64 -11.13 -0.61 -14.69
C ALA A 64 -12.54 -0.10 -15.05
N SER A 65 -13.00 0.98 -14.40
CA SER A 65 -14.26 1.63 -14.76
C SER A 65 -14.16 2.45 -16.05
N GLU A 66 -13.03 3.13 -16.26
CA GLU A 66 -12.75 3.92 -17.46
C GLU A 66 -12.61 3.05 -18.72
N MET A 67 -12.11 1.82 -18.59
CA MET A 67 -12.02 0.87 -19.72
C MET A 67 -13.36 0.26 -20.15
N LYS A 68 -14.41 0.39 -19.33
CA LYS A 68 -15.74 -0.19 -19.60
C LYS A 68 -16.72 0.82 -20.22
N GLY A 69 -16.37 2.10 -20.28
CA GLY A 69 -17.13 3.16 -20.94
C GLY A 69 -16.68 3.37 -22.38
#